data_AF-A0A7V8WEC2-F1
#
_entry.id   AF-A0A7V8WEC2-F1
#
_cell.length_a   1.000
_cell.length_b   1.000
_cell.length_c   1.000
_cell.angle_alpha   90.00
_cell.angle_beta   90.00
_cell.angle_gamma   90.00
#
_symmetry.space_group_name_H-M   'P 1'
#
loop_
_entity.id
_entity.type
_entity.pdbx_description
1 polymer ?
#
loop_
_entity_poly.entity_id
_entity_poly.type
_entity_poly.pdbx_seq_one_letter_code
_entity_poly.pdbx_strand_id
1 'polypeptide(L)'
;MHAVPVGDSPNHMYIVQQVKCTATKGEIAGVKEQGGAATEFADVVGDKITGHGVFVETLANGDKVNATYRFEGTSKDKVFQMGSNKWTFVSGTGLMKGAKGSGTCKAKGNAEGGIDFDCTGTYTLAK
;
A
#
# COMPACT_ATOMS: atom_id res chain seq x y z
N MET A 1 -11.94 -7.40 5.92
CA MET A 1 -12.39 -6.00 5.81
C MET A 1 -13.48 -5.78 6.83
N HIS A 2 -13.37 -4.72 7.64
CA HIS A 2 -14.42 -4.28 8.55
C HIS A 2 -14.81 -2.85 8.17
N ALA A 3 -16.09 -2.62 7.89
CA ALA A 3 -16.61 -1.33 7.45
C ALA A 3 -17.65 -0.82 8.45
N VAL A 4 -17.55 0.46 8.80
CA VAL A 4 -18.44 1.14 9.75
C VAL A 4 -19.04 2.36 9.04
N PRO A 5 -20.36 2.35 8.75
CA PRO A 5 -21.04 3.50 8.19
C PRO A 5 -21.01 4.69 9.15
N VAL A 6 -20.86 5.90 8.62
CA VAL A 6 -20.92 7.13 9.41
C VAL A 6 -22.36 7.62 9.45
N GLY A 7 -23.11 7.20 10.48
CA GLY A 7 -24.44 7.69 10.87
C GLY A 7 -25.27 8.40 9.79
N ASP A 8 -25.63 9.65 10.04
CA ASP A 8 -26.46 10.49 9.15
C ASP A 8 -25.70 11.04 7.93
N SER A 9 -24.59 10.42 7.52
CA SER A 9 -23.80 10.80 6.35
C SER A 9 -23.92 9.71 5.28
N PRO A 10 -24.89 9.82 4.34
CA PRO A 10 -25.05 8.84 3.27
C PRO A 10 -23.75 8.64 2.47
N ASN A 11 -23.48 7.40 2.09
CA ASN A 11 -22.28 7.02 1.32
C ASN A 11 -20.95 7.34 2.00
N HIS A 12 -20.92 7.47 3.33
CA HIS A 12 -19.69 7.66 4.10
C HIS A 12 -19.45 6.46 5.02
N MET A 13 -18.26 5.88 4.96
CA MET A 13 -17.85 4.79 5.86
C MET A 13 -16.35 4.80 6.13
N TYR A 14 -15.98 4.32 7.31
CA TYR A 14 -14.60 3.97 7.64
C TYR A 14 -14.36 2.48 7.45
N ILE A 15 -13.17 2.13 6.96
CA ILE A 15 -12.78 0.74 6.69
C ILE A 15 -11.44 0.45 7.39
N VAL A 16 -11.36 -0.70 8.05
CA VAL A 16 -10.09 -1.31 8.47
C VAL A 16 -9.93 -2.64 7.76
N GLN A 17 -8.79 -2.84 7.09
CA GLN A 17 -8.55 -4.05 6.33
C GLN A 17 -7.07 -4.46 6.29
N GLN A 18 -6.88 -5.71 5.88
CA GLN A 18 -5.58 -6.24 5.50
C GLN A 18 -5.66 -6.72 4.05
N VAL A 19 -4.68 -6.33 3.25
CA VAL A 19 -4.58 -6.63 1.82
C VAL A 19 -3.26 -7.33 1.56
N LYS A 20 -3.30 -8.41 0.78
CA LYS A 20 -2.08 -9.08 0.32
C LYS A 20 -1.72 -8.55 -1.07
N CYS A 21 -0.45 -8.22 -1.26
CA CYS A 21 0.10 -7.79 -2.53
C CYS A 21 1.15 -8.81 -2.98
N THR A 22 1.11 -9.19 -4.25
CA THR A 22 2.14 -10.04 -4.86
C THR A 22 2.99 -9.18 -5.78
N ALA A 23 4.30 -9.15 -5.56
CA ALA A 23 5.20 -8.45 -6.44
C ALA A 23 5.36 -9.23 -7.76
N THR A 24 5.10 -8.58 -8.89
CA THR A 24 5.32 -9.16 -10.23
C THR A 24 6.70 -8.79 -10.78
N LYS A 25 7.27 -7.69 -10.29
CA LYS A 25 8.58 -7.13 -10.63
C LYS A 25 9.09 -6.30 -9.45
N GLY A 26 10.37 -5.93 -9.49
CA GLY A 26 10.98 -5.04 -8.50
C GLY A 26 12.04 -5.73 -7.64
N GLU A 27 12.97 -4.92 -7.16
CA GLU A 27 14.07 -5.35 -6.29
C GLU A 27 14.50 -4.20 -5.38
N ILE A 28 14.95 -4.56 -4.18
CA ILE A 28 15.55 -3.64 -3.22
C ILE A 28 16.90 -4.23 -2.82
N ALA A 29 17.96 -3.41 -2.89
CA ALA A 29 19.34 -3.83 -2.63
C ALA A 29 19.79 -5.05 -3.47
N GLY A 30 19.30 -5.17 -4.70
CA GLY A 30 19.59 -6.31 -5.59
C GLY A 30 18.87 -7.61 -5.18
N VAL A 31 17.95 -7.55 -4.21
CA VAL A 31 17.12 -8.68 -3.80
C VAL A 31 15.70 -8.48 -4.32
N LYS A 32 15.19 -9.48 -5.06
CA LYS A 32 13.86 -9.45 -5.65
C LYS A 32 12.77 -9.29 -4.58
N GLU A 33 11.80 -8.44 -4.85
CA GLU A 33 10.57 -8.29 -4.06
C GLU A 33 9.65 -9.51 -4.28
N GLN A 34 9.04 -10.03 -3.21
CA GLN A 34 8.03 -11.09 -3.29
C GLN A 34 6.61 -10.55 -3.09
N GLY A 35 6.49 -9.35 -2.54
CA GLY A 35 5.24 -8.79 -2.06
C GLY A 35 5.10 -8.94 -0.56
N GLY A 36 3.89 -8.69 -0.08
CA GLY A 36 3.68 -8.45 1.35
C GLY A 36 2.22 -8.29 1.74
N ALA A 37 2.03 -7.78 2.95
CA ALA A 37 0.72 -7.46 3.47
C ALA A 37 0.65 -6.00 3.91
N ALA A 38 -0.40 -5.31 3.46
CA ALA A 38 -0.80 -4.00 3.93
C ALA A 38 -1.85 -4.16 5.02
N THR A 39 -1.72 -3.41 6.12
CA THR A 39 -2.78 -3.22 7.10
C THR A 39 -3.11 -1.73 7.16
N GLU A 40 -4.36 -1.38 6.93
CA GLU A 40 -4.73 -0.01 6.60
C GLU A 40 -6.10 0.41 7.11
N PHE A 41 -6.24 1.73 7.17
CA PHE A 41 -7.48 2.44 7.42
C PHE A 41 -7.84 3.27 6.18
N ALA A 42 -9.11 3.22 5.78
CA ALA A 42 -9.66 4.04 4.71
C ALA A 42 -10.90 4.81 5.18
N ASP A 43 -11.00 6.06 4.75
CA ASP A 43 -12.18 6.92 4.78
C ASP A 43 -12.75 6.98 3.36
N VAL A 44 -13.99 6.53 3.21
CA VAL A 44 -14.70 6.50 1.93
C VAL A 44 -15.87 7.47 2.02
N VAL A 45 -15.91 8.48 1.14
CA VAL A 45 -16.99 9.45 1.02
C VAL A 45 -17.46 9.50 -0.43
N GLY A 46 -18.62 8.93 -0.70
CA GLY A 46 -19.12 8.73 -2.06
C GLY A 46 -18.13 7.90 -2.88
N ASP A 47 -17.62 8.51 -3.94
CA ASP A 47 -16.63 7.90 -4.85
C ASP A 47 -15.18 8.19 -4.48
N LYS A 48 -14.92 8.91 -3.38
CA LYS A 48 -13.57 9.27 -2.94
C LYS A 48 -13.12 8.39 -1.79
N ILE A 49 -11.85 7.99 -1.85
CA ILE A 49 -11.20 7.17 -0.85
C ILE A 49 -9.93 7.89 -0.41
N THR A 50 -9.71 8.03 0.88
CA THR A 50 -8.42 8.47 1.44
C THR A 50 -8.03 7.58 2.59
N GLY A 51 -6.75 7.47 2.91
CA GLY A 51 -6.35 6.58 3.99
C GLY A 51 -4.87 6.53 4.26
N HIS A 52 -4.51 5.62 5.15
CA HIS A 52 -3.12 5.34 5.50
C HIS A 52 -2.96 3.91 6.01
N GLY A 53 -1.73 3.42 5.97
CA GLY A 53 -1.44 2.08 6.44
C GLY A 53 0.03 1.80 6.64
N VAL A 54 0.30 0.56 7.00
CA VAL A 54 1.64 -0.02 7.06
C VAL A 54 1.68 -1.21 6.12
N PHE A 55 2.70 -1.24 5.26
CA PHE A 55 2.99 -2.34 4.37
C PHE A 55 4.24 -3.07 4.83
N VAL A 56 4.16 -4.39 4.94
CA VAL A 56 5.27 -5.26 5.30
C VAL A 56 5.67 -6.05 4.07
N GLU A 57 6.69 -5.57 3.36
CA GLU A 57 7.29 -6.23 2.20
C GLU A 57 8.19 -7.38 2.66
N THR A 58 8.19 -8.48 1.90
CA THR A 58 9.11 -9.60 2.08
C THR A 58 9.95 -9.77 0.82
N LEU A 59 11.27 -9.78 1.00
CA LEU A 59 12.24 -9.97 -0.06
C LEU A 59 12.56 -11.46 -0.24
N ALA A 60 13.10 -11.83 -1.40
CA ALA A 60 13.39 -13.22 -1.74
C ALA A 60 14.42 -13.90 -0.82
N ASN A 61 15.27 -13.14 -0.14
CA ASN A 61 16.22 -13.64 0.87
C ASN A 61 15.58 -13.78 2.28
N GLY A 62 14.29 -13.47 2.44
CA GLY A 62 13.56 -13.50 3.71
C GLY A 62 13.61 -12.19 4.51
N ASP A 63 14.38 -11.19 4.07
CA ASP A 63 14.40 -9.88 4.70
C ASP A 63 13.07 -9.15 4.52
N LYS A 64 12.75 -8.28 5.48
CA LYS A 64 11.51 -7.51 5.48
C LYS A 64 11.78 -6.01 5.50
N VAL A 65 10.87 -5.28 4.88
CA VAL A 65 10.82 -3.81 4.94
C VAL A 65 9.43 -3.40 5.39
N ASN A 66 9.34 -2.64 6.48
CA ASN A 66 8.11 -2.02 6.91
C ASN A 66 8.05 -0.59 6.38
N ALA A 67 7.02 -0.26 5.62
CA ALA A 67 6.78 1.08 5.10
C ALA A 67 5.44 1.61 5.61
N THR A 68 5.38 2.87 6.02
CA THR A 68 4.10 3.58 6.20
C THR A 68 3.72 4.26 4.90
N TYR A 69 2.43 4.33 4.60
CA TYR A 69 1.94 5.06 3.43
C TYR A 69 0.67 5.84 3.73
N ARG A 70 0.44 6.88 2.95
CA ARG A 70 -0.86 7.57 2.81
C ARG A 70 -1.33 7.45 1.37
N PHE A 71 -2.62 7.26 1.19
CA PHE A 71 -3.19 7.04 -0.13
C PHE A 71 -4.47 7.82 -0.35
N GLU A 72 -4.76 8.01 -1.62
CA GLU A 72 -6.01 8.53 -2.13
C GLU A 72 -6.43 7.70 -3.35
N GLY A 73 -7.74 7.62 -3.60
CA GLY A 73 -8.27 6.90 -4.73
C GLY A 73 -9.70 7.28 -5.03
N THR A 74 -10.19 6.75 -6.15
CA THR A 74 -11.56 6.91 -6.58
C THR A 74 -12.19 5.57 -6.94
N SER A 75 -13.48 5.46 -6.68
CA SER A 75 -14.32 4.35 -7.13
C SER A 75 -15.39 4.85 -8.11
N LYS A 76 -15.96 3.92 -8.87
CA LYS A 76 -17.17 4.13 -9.65
C LYS A 76 -18.02 2.88 -9.50
N ASP A 77 -19.30 3.04 -9.21
CA ASP A 77 -20.23 1.91 -9.00
C ASP A 77 -19.69 0.92 -7.94
N LYS A 78 -19.03 1.44 -6.90
CA LYS A 78 -18.35 0.69 -5.83
C LYS A 78 -17.15 -0.15 -6.27
N VAL A 79 -16.66 0.04 -7.50
CA VAL A 79 -15.45 -0.60 -8.03
C VAL A 79 -14.31 0.41 -8.07
N PHE A 80 -13.16 0.05 -7.49
CA PHE A 80 -11.97 0.90 -7.50
C PHE A 80 -11.52 1.21 -8.95
N GLN A 81 -11.22 2.47 -9.24
CA GLN A 81 -10.81 2.92 -10.57
C GLN A 81 -9.33 3.25 -10.61
N MET A 82 -8.90 4.22 -9.80
CA MET A 82 -7.53 4.71 -9.77
C MET A 82 -7.17 5.27 -8.41
N GLY A 83 -5.88 5.37 -8.13
CA GLY A 83 -5.40 6.02 -6.93
C GLY A 83 -3.90 6.25 -6.94
N SER A 84 -3.40 6.81 -5.86
CA SER A 84 -1.98 6.96 -5.62
C SER A 84 -1.67 6.80 -4.14
N ASN A 85 -0.44 6.43 -3.83
CA ASN A 85 0.06 6.49 -2.47
C ASN A 85 1.47 7.10 -2.43
N LYS A 86 1.83 7.62 -1.24
CA LYS A 86 3.20 7.99 -0.90
C LYS A 86 3.63 7.15 0.28
N TRP A 87 4.81 6.55 0.19
CA TRP A 87 5.32 5.62 1.19
C TRP A 87 6.69 6.04 1.72
N THR A 88 7.03 5.58 2.91
CA THR A 88 8.32 5.80 3.57
C THR A 88 8.68 4.59 4.40
N PHE A 89 9.92 4.13 4.30
CA PHE A 89 10.46 3.05 5.13
C PHE A 89 10.56 3.50 6.58
N VAL A 90 10.12 2.63 7.48
CA VAL A 90 10.14 2.83 8.93
C VAL A 90 11.18 1.93 9.58
N SER A 91 11.29 0.69 9.11
CA SER A 91 12.24 -0.29 9.64
C SER A 91 12.44 -1.43 8.64
N GLY A 92 13.47 -2.23 8.87
CA GLY A 92 13.71 -3.45 8.11
C GLY A 92 14.58 -4.44 8.88
N THR A 93 14.70 -5.65 8.35
CA THR A 93 15.54 -6.72 8.90
C THR A 93 16.73 -7.00 7.98
N GLY A 94 17.74 -7.74 8.48
CA GLY A 94 18.90 -8.15 7.70
C GLY A 94 19.57 -6.99 6.96
N LEU A 95 19.68 -7.08 5.63
CA LEU A 95 20.27 -6.03 4.79
C LEU A 95 19.50 -4.70 4.86
N MET A 96 18.22 -4.76 5.19
CA MET A 96 17.34 -3.60 5.27
C MET A 96 17.32 -2.96 6.66
N LYS A 97 18.10 -3.48 7.62
CA LYS A 97 18.17 -2.91 8.97
C LYS A 97 18.77 -1.51 8.92
N GLY A 98 18.01 -0.52 9.39
CA GLY A 98 18.41 0.89 9.38
C GLY A 98 18.35 1.57 8.01
N ALA A 99 17.84 0.88 6.98
CA ALA A 99 17.62 1.49 5.67
C ALA A 99 16.57 2.61 5.76
N LYS A 100 16.77 3.65 4.94
CA LYS A 100 15.81 4.72 4.73
C LYS A 100 15.35 4.66 3.27
N GLY A 101 14.10 4.99 3.03
CA GLY A 101 13.57 5.05 1.67
C GLY A 101 12.21 5.70 1.64
N SER A 102 11.86 6.22 0.48
CA SER A 102 10.55 6.82 0.23
C SER A 102 10.23 6.80 -1.25
N GLY A 103 8.95 6.88 -1.57
CA GLY A 103 8.51 6.89 -2.94
C GLY A 103 7.01 7.05 -3.07
N THR A 104 6.52 6.71 -4.25
CA THR A 104 5.11 6.81 -4.61
C THR A 104 4.67 5.61 -5.42
N CYS A 105 3.40 5.25 -5.32
CA CYS A 105 2.77 4.27 -6.21
C CYS A 105 1.58 4.90 -6.93
N LYS A 106 1.35 4.48 -8.17
CA LYS A 106 0.08 4.66 -8.87
C LYS A 106 -0.70 3.35 -8.83
N ALA A 107 -1.99 3.45 -8.59
CA ALA A 107 -2.90 2.31 -8.49
C ALA A 107 -3.95 2.39 -9.60
N LYS A 108 -4.29 1.25 -10.20
CA LYS A 108 -5.37 1.14 -11.19
C LYS A 108 -6.16 -0.15 -10.97
N GLY A 109 -7.48 -0.05 -10.97
CA GLY A 109 -8.34 -1.24 -10.98
C GLY A 109 -8.10 -2.06 -12.25
N ASN A 110 -8.00 -3.38 -12.11
CA ASN A 110 -7.83 -4.29 -13.24
C ASN A 110 -9.14 -5.03 -13.57
N ALA A 111 -9.19 -5.67 -14.74
CA ALA A 111 -10.40 -6.34 -15.23
C ALA A 111 -10.84 -7.55 -14.39
N GLU A 112 -9.94 -8.10 -13.57
CA GLU A 112 -10.18 -9.25 -12.70
C GLU A 112 -10.70 -8.84 -11.32
N GLY A 113 -10.95 -7.54 -11.10
CA GLY A 113 -11.42 -7.00 -9.82
C GLY A 113 -10.31 -6.77 -8.80
N GLY A 114 -9.05 -6.91 -9.20
CA GLY A 114 -7.86 -6.55 -8.41
C GLY A 114 -7.41 -5.11 -8.66
N ILE A 115 -6.28 -4.75 -8.04
CA ILE A 115 -5.66 -3.43 -8.18
C ILE A 115 -4.18 -3.64 -8.52
N ASP A 116 -3.75 -3.07 -9.63
CA ASP A 116 -2.35 -3.05 -10.04
C ASP A 116 -1.67 -1.82 -9.47
N PHE A 117 -0.48 -2.02 -8.89
CA PHE A 117 0.35 -0.94 -8.36
C PHE A 117 1.65 -0.83 -9.16
N ASP A 118 1.97 0.39 -9.58
CA ASP A 118 3.28 0.72 -10.15
C ASP A 118 3.99 1.69 -9.20
N CYS A 119 5.01 1.18 -8.53
CA CYS A 119 5.72 1.86 -7.46
C CYS A 119 7.11 2.29 -7.91
N THR A 120 7.49 3.50 -7.52
CA THR A 120 8.84 4.04 -7.72
C THR A 120 9.31 4.70 -6.44
N GLY A 121 10.61 4.67 -6.19
CA GLY A 121 11.19 5.30 -5.02
C GLY A 121 12.69 5.16 -4.97
N THR A 122 13.27 5.72 -3.93
CA THR A 122 14.70 5.70 -3.66
C THR A 122 14.94 5.20 -2.26
N TYR A 123 16.06 4.51 -2.05
CA TYR A 123 16.48 4.06 -0.74
C TYR A 123 17.99 4.24 -0.55
N THR A 124 18.39 4.26 0.71
CA THR A 124 19.78 4.21 1.16
C THR A 124 19.89 3.17 2.27
N LEU A 125 20.88 2.30 2.17
CA LEU A 125 21.18 1.33 3.23
C LEU A 125 21.89 2.02 4.40
N ALA A 126 21.80 1.41 5.59
CA ALA A 126 22.67 1.78 6.68
C ALA A 126 24.14 1.54 6.29
N LYS A 127 25.03 2.39 6.80
CA LYS A 127 26.48 2.18 6.68
C LYS A 127 26.96 1.13 7.67
#